data_AF-A0A223S3R5-F1
#
_entry.id   AF-A0A223S3R5-F1
#
_cell.length_a   1.000
_cell.length_b   1.000
_cell.length_c   1.000
_cell.angle_alpha   90.00
_cell.angle_beta   90.00
_cell.angle_gamma   90.00
#
_symmetry.space_group_name_H-M   'P 1'
#
loop_
_entity.id
_entity.type
_entity.pdbx_description
1 polymer ?
#
loop_
_entity_poly.entity_id
_entity_poly.type
_entity_poly.pdbx_seq_one_letter_code
_entity_poly.pdbx_strand_id
1 'polypeptide(L)' 'MYYTDRGIEELEKRRGEEEVSLAWVADQLRTFTDLNPEFETAVDRLATWLARLDDEDE' A
#
# COMPACT_ATOMS: atom_id res chain seq x y z
N MET A 1 4.25 -22.96 6.18
CA MET A 1 4.20 -21.49 6.32
C MET A 1 3.94 -20.94 4.93
N TYR A 2 2.70 -20.62 4.61
CA TYR A 2 2.37 -19.92 3.37
C TYR A 2 2.38 -18.44 3.71
N TYR A 3 3.55 -17.80 3.61
CA TYR A 3 3.62 -16.36 3.37
C TYR A 3 3.22 -16.19 1.92
N THR A 4 1.93 -16.29 1.65
CA THR A 4 1.37 -16.01 0.33
C THR A 4 0.92 -14.57 0.33
N ASP A 5 0.96 -13.96 -0.84
CA ASP A 5 0.40 -12.65 -1.13
C ASP A 5 -1.15 -12.65 -1.07
N ARG A 6 -1.75 -13.51 -0.24
CA ARG A 6 -3.21 -13.72 -0.12
C ARG A 6 -3.97 -12.43 0.09
N GLY A 7 -3.41 -11.49 0.85
CA GLY A 7 -4.02 -10.17 1.05
C GLY A 7 -4.03 -9.33 -0.23
N ILE A 8 -2.95 -9.39 -1.01
CA ILE A 8 -2.81 -8.68 -2.29
C ILE A 8 -3.73 -9.34 -3.35
N GLU A 9 -3.74 -10.67 -3.43
CA GLU A 9 -4.62 -11.43 -4.33
C GLU A 9 -6.11 -11.14 -4.05
N GLU A 10 -6.51 -11.08 -2.78
CA GLU A 10 -7.89 -10.75 -2.42
C GLU A 10 -8.24 -9.28 -2.72
N LEU A 11 -7.28 -8.36 -2.58
CA LEU A 11 -7.47 -6.95 -2.97
C LEU A 11 -7.69 -6.84 -4.47
N GLU A 12 -6.81 -7.44 -5.28
CA GLU A 12 -6.90 -7.45 -6.74
C GLU A 12 -8.21 -8.08 -7.21
N LYS A 13 -8.58 -9.24 -6.67
CA LYS A 13 -9.81 -9.94 -7.04
C LYS A 13 -11.08 -9.16 -6.73
N ARG A 14 -11.10 -8.39 -5.63
CA ARG A 14 -12.32 -7.70 -5.16
C ARG A 14 -12.43 -6.27 -5.65
N ARG A 15 -11.30 -5.58 -5.86
CA ARG A 15 -11.23 -4.14 -6.12
C ARG A 15 -10.27 -3.76 -7.25
N GLY A 16 -9.74 -4.73 -8.01
CA GLY A 16 -8.76 -4.48 -9.06
C GLY A 16 -9.27 -3.65 -10.25
N GLU A 17 -10.58 -3.55 -10.43
CA GLU A 17 -11.19 -2.67 -11.45
C GLU A 17 -11.38 -1.22 -10.97
N GLU A 18 -11.08 -0.91 -9.70
CA GLU A 18 -11.24 0.45 -9.16
C GLU A 18 -10.02 1.32 -9.47
N GLU A 19 -10.25 2.50 -10.03
CA GLU A 19 -9.22 3.55 -10.18
C GLU A 19 -9.25 4.50 -8.98
N VAL A 20 -8.10 4.68 -8.33
CA VAL A 20 -7.94 5.57 -7.16
C VAL A 20 -6.70 6.44 -7.32
N SER A 21 -6.69 7.61 -6.68
CA SER A 21 -5.50 8.47 -6.66
C SER A 21 -4.48 7.97 -5.63
N LEU A 22 -3.20 8.29 -5.85
CA LEU A 22 -2.15 8.04 -4.84
C LEU A 22 -2.43 8.76 -3.52
N ALA A 23 -3.11 9.91 -3.55
CA ALA A 23 -3.55 10.60 -2.34
C ALA A 23 -4.56 9.74 -1.53
N TRP A 24 -5.52 9.10 -2.19
CA TRP A 24 -6.45 8.18 -1.53
C TRP A 24 -5.73 6.97 -0.93
N VAL A 25 -4.76 6.40 -1.64
CA VAL A 25 -3.92 5.30 -1.13
C VAL A 25 -3.17 5.73 0.13
N ALA A 26 -2.55 6.92 0.12
CA ALA A 26 -1.84 7.46 1.29
C ALA A 26 -2.76 7.60 2.53
N ASP A 27 -4.02 8.00 2.34
CA ASP A 27 -5.00 8.07 3.42
C ASP A 27 -5.35 6.68 3.98
N GLN A 28 -5.43 5.65 3.13
CA GLN A 28 -5.63 4.26 3.60
C GLN A 28 -4.42 3.74 4.38
N LEU A 29 -3.20 4.04 3.93
CA LEU A 29 -1.97 3.67 4.63
C LEU A 29 -1.93 4.31 6.03
N ARG A 30 -2.26 5.61 6.14
CA ARG A 30 -2.33 6.31 7.43
C ARG A 30 -3.38 5.70 8.35
N THR A 31 -4.58 5.45 7.83
CA THR A 31 -5.64 4.81 8.61
C THR A 31 -5.20 3.43 9.12
N PHE A 32 -4.47 2.67 8.31
CA PHE A 32 -3.95 1.37 8.71
C PHE A 32 -2.90 1.48 9.83
N THR A 33 -1.96 2.42 9.74
CA THR A 33 -0.93 2.62 10.79
C THR A 33 -1.51 3.21 12.07
N ASP A 34 -2.54 4.06 11.98
CA ASP A 34 -3.25 4.59 13.15
C ASP A 34 -3.92 3.46 13.95
N LEU A 35 -4.42 2.44 13.25
CA LEU A 35 -5.06 1.26 13.85
C LEU A 35 -4.05 0.17 14.25
N ASN A 36 -2.88 0.11 13.60
CA ASN A 36 -1.88 -0.93 13.80
C ASN A 36 -0.46 -0.31 13.86
N PRO A 37 -0.10 0.36 14.98
CA PRO A 37 1.14 1.13 15.08
C PRO A 37 2.42 0.31 14.90
N GLU A 38 2.39 -1.00 15.15
CA GLU A 38 3.53 -1.89 14.99
C GLU A 38 4.01 -2.01 13.54
N PHE A 39 3.19 -1.64 12.55
CA PHE A 39 3.52 -1.68 11.13
C PHE A 39 3.98 -0.33 10.57
N GLU A 40 4.02 0.74 11.37
CA GLU A 40 4.35 2.10 10.91
C GLU A 40 5.64 2.15 10.08
N THR A 41 6.74 1.58 10.58
CA THR A 41 8.02 1.60 9.87
C THR A 41 7.97 0.86 8.53
N ALA A 42 7.23 -0.25 8.44
CA ALA A 42 7.13 -1.01 7.20
C ALA A 42 6.30 -0.24 6.16
N VAL A 43 5.19 0.35 6.60
CA VAL A 43 4.28 1.13 5.76
C VAL A 43 4.90 2.45 5.30
N ASP A 44 5.67 3.11 6.16
CA ASP A 44 6.40 4.34 5.81
C ASP A 44 7.45 4.08 4.71
N ARG A 45 8.16 2.95 4.76
CA ARG A 45 9.07 2.53 3.69
C ARG A 45 8.35 2.22 2.38
N LEU A 46 7.19 1.57 2.45
CA LEU A 46 6.35 1.32 1.27
C LEU A 46 5.88 2.64 0.65
N ALA A 47 5.41 3.59 1.45
CA ALA A 47 4.98 4.90 0.97
C ALA A 47 6.13 5.68 0.33
N THR A 48 7.32 5.63 0.93
CA THR A 48 8.54 6.24 0.37
C THR A 48 8.93 5.61 -0.96
N TRP A 49 8.81 4.29 -1.10
CA TRP A 49 9.08 3.60 -2.35
C TRP A 49 8.06 3.98 -3.44
N LEU A 50 6.75 3.99 -3.11
CA LEU A 50 5.69 4.42 -4.04
C LEU A 50 5.90 5.86 -4.54
N ALA A 51 6.34 6.77 -3.66
CA ALA A 51 6.55 8.17 -3.99
C ALA A 51 7.70 8.42 -4.98
N ARG A 52 8.55 7.42 -5.23
CA ARG A 52 9.72 7.51 -6.12
C ARG A 52 9.56 6.73 -7.41
N LEU A 53 8.43 6.06 -7.63
CA LEU A 53 8.22 5.27 -8.86
C LEU A 53 8.32 6.13 -10.12
N ASP A 54 7.86 7.38 -10.06
CA ASP A 54 7.96 8.32 -11.19
C ASP A 54 9.35 8.96 -11.31
N ASP A 55 10.20 8.89 -10.26
CA ASP A 55 11.56 9.46 -10.25
C ASP A 55 12.61 8.50 -10.86
N GLU A 56 12.30 7.20 -10.99
CA GLU A 56 13.23 6.20 -11.55
C GLU A 56 13.25 6.16 -13.10
N ASP A 57 12.30 6.84 -13.75
CA ASP A 57 12.18 6.93 -15.22
C ASP A 57 12.81 8.23 -15.81
N GLU A 58 13.47 9.07 -14.99
CA GLU A 58 14.23 10.28 -15.38
C GLU A 58 15.75 10.15 -15.12
#